data_AF-A0A661S669-F1
#
_entry.id   AF-A0A661S669-F1
#
_cell.length_a   1.000
_cell.length_b   1.000
_cell.length_c   1.000
_cell.angle_alpha   90.00
_cell.angle_beta   90.00
_cell.angle_gamma   90.00
#
_symmetry.space_group_name_H-M   'P 1'
#
loop_
_entity.id
_entity.type
_entity.pdbx_description
1 polymer ?
#
loop_
_entity_poly.entity_id
_entity_poly.type
_entity_poly.pdbx_seq_one_letter_code
_entity_poly.pdbx_strand_id
1 'polypeptide(L)'
;QTAIKKNEDESAGGQAALTAAGELAGIAMATKIADAWRAEAPKAEEYTPEARPLETGMLKVIVRGTRHLGNFVRFRRALSDIPSVSEIQIREMKSDSAIITVDFQGDAKALADALTSREFELFEVRRGKVSQQSIRLELIPK
;
A
#
# COMPACT_ATOMS: atom_id res chain seq x y z
N GLN A 1 32.15 62.17 -11.99
CA GLN A 1 32.89 61.24 -12.87
C GLN A 1 32.65 59.84 -12.32
N THR A 2 31.74 59.07 -12.91
CA THR A 2 31.41 57.70 -12.47
C THR A 2 32.07 56.74 -13.44
N ALA A 3 33.15 56.11 -12.98
CA ALA A 3 33.86 55.10 -13.74
C ALA A 3 32.99 53.84 -13.85
N ILE A 4 32.35 53.66 -15.00
CA ILE A 4 31.72 52.40 -15.38
C ILE A 4 32.87 51.45 -15.66
N LYS A 5 33.19 50.56 -14.72
CA LYS A 5 34.07 49.43 -14.97
C LYS A 5 33.38 48.55 -16.02
N LYS A 6 33.72 48.78 -17.29
CA LYS A 6 33.41 47.88 -18.39
C LYS A 6 33.98 46.52 -18.01
N ASN A 7 33.11 45.54 -17.85
CA ASN A 7 33.49 44.17 -17.51
C ASN A 7 34.51 43.69 -18.57
N GLU A 8 35.68 43.22 -18.15
CA GLU A 8 36.85 43.01 -19.04
C GLU A 8 36.65 41.91 -20.08
N ASP A 9 35.56 41.16 -20.03
CA ASP A 9 35.14 40.26 -21.11
C ASP A 9 33.62 40.00 -21.01
N GLU A 10 32.83 40.67 -21.84
CA GLU A 10 31.36 40.46 -21.93
C GLU A 10 31.01 39.02 -22.29
N SER A 11 31.88 38.32 -23.03
CA SER A 11 31.66 36.91 -23.38
C SER A 11 31.87 36.01 -22.16
N ALA A 12 32.89 36.28 -21.35
CA ALA A 12 33.11 35.57 -20.09
C ALA A 12 31.98 35.83 -19.08
N GLY A 13 31.50 37.07 -18.97
CA GLY A 13 30.36 37.43 -18.12
C GLY A 13 29.05 36.77 -18.58
N GLY A 14 28.80 36.74 -19.89
CA GLY A 14 27.64 36.06 -20.47
C GLY A 14 27.69 34.54 -20.26
N GLN A 15 28.85 33.91 -20.44
CA GLN A 15 29.03 32.49 -20.14
C GLN A 15 28.83 32.17 -18.66
N ALA A 16 29.34 33.02 -17.76
CA ALA A 16 29.14 32.85 -16.32
C ALA A 16 27.66 32.96 -15.93
N ALA A 17 26.94 33.95 -16.47
CA ALA A 17 25.50 34.11 -16.24
C ALA A 17 24.68 32.93 -16.79
N LEU A 18 25.03 32.43 -17.97
CA LEU A 18 24.38 31.27 -18.59
C LEU A 18 24.62 29.99 -17.78
N THR A 19 25.84 29.80 -17.26
CA THR A 19 26.21 28.67 -16.41
C THR A 19 25.42 28.69 -15.11
N ALA A 20 25.35 29.85 -14.44
CA ALA A 20 24.58 30.03 -13.21
C ALA A 20 23.07 29.78 -13.44
N ALA A 21 22.52 30.25 -14.56
CA ALA A 21 21.12 29.99 -14.91
C ALA A 21 20.87 28.49 -15.15
N GLY A 22 21.80 27.79 -15.81
CA GLY A 22 21.73 26.34 -16.03
C GLY A 22 21.79 25.54 -14.73
N GLU A 23 22.67 25.93 -13.80
CA GLU A 23 22.78 25.30 -12.47
C GLU A 23 21.48 25.46 -11.67
N LEU A 24 20.91 26.67 -11.62
CA LEU A 24 19.64 26.93 -10.94
C LEU A 24 18.48 26.14 -11.55
N ALA A 25 18.40 26.08 -12.87
CA ALA A 25 17.39 25.29 -13.58
C ALA A 25 17.55 23.78 -13.31
N GLY A 26 18.80 23.29 -13.29
CA GLY A 26 19.14 21.90 -12.97
C GLY A 26 18.73 21.52 -11.56
N ILE A 27 19.07 22.35 -10.56
CA ILE A 27 18.68 22.14 -9.16
C ILE A 27 17.15 22.14 -9.00
N ALA A 28 16.45 23.09 -9.63
CA ALA A 28 15.00 23.17 -9.58
C ALA A 28 14.34 21.93 -10.19
N MET A 29 14.87 21.42 -11.31
CA MET A 29 14.36 20.21 -11.96
C MET A 29 14.67 18.95 -11.14
N ALA A 30 15.90 18.80 -10.65
CA ALA A 30 16.28 17.68 -9.79
C ALA A 30 15.42 17.62 -8.52
N THR A 31 15.09 18.77 -7.94
CA THR A 31 14.19 18.88 -6.79
C THR A 31 12.79 18.39 -7.15
N LYS A 32 12.22 18.83 -8.28
CA LYS A 32 10.91 18.37 -8.75
C LYS A 32 10.87 16.86 -9.04
N ILE A 33 11.93 16.30 -9.62
CA ILE A 33 12.05 14.86 -9.86
C ILE A 33 12.12 14.11 -8.53
N ALA A 34 12.96 14.58 -7.59
CA ALA A 34 13.08 13.99 -6.27
C ALA A 34 11.75 14.06 -5.48
N ASP A 35 11.02 15.17 -5.58
CA ASP A 35 9.72 15.33 -4.93
C ASP A 35 8.63 14.49 -5.59
N ALA A 36 8.62 14.37 -6.92
CA ALA A 36 7.72 13.46 -7.62
C ALA A 36 7.99 12.01 -7.20
N TRP A 37 9.26 11.57 -7.18
CA TRP A 37 9.61 10.24 -6.71
C TRP A 37 9.31 10.02 -5.23
N ARG A 38 9.41 11.03 -4.36
CA ARG A 38 9.00 10.91 -2.95
C ARG A 38 7.49 10.92 -2.75
N ALA A 39 6.75 11.62 -3.60
CA ALA A 39 5.29 11.62 -3.60
C ALA A 39 4.71 10.30 -4.14
N GLU A 40 5.45 9.67 -5.06
CA GLU A 40 5.09 8.41 -5.69
C GLU A 40 5.66 7.19 -4.95
N ALA A 41 6.73 7.37 -4.17
CA ALA A 41 7.16 6.42 -3.17
C ALA A 41 6.09 6.36 -2.06
N PRO A 42 5.57 5.16 -1.73
CA PRO A 42 4.77 5.03 -0.52
C PRO A 42 5.62 5.54 0.65
N LYS A 43 5.07 6.47 1.43
CA LYS A 43 5.65 6.87 2.72
C LYS A 43 6.08 5.59 3.45
N ALA A 44 7.28 5.58 3.99
CA ALA A 44 7.93 4.42 4.61
C ALA A 44 7.25 4.00 5.93
N GLU A 45 5.95 3.76 5.88
CA GLU A 45 5.11 3.09 6.85
C GLU A 45 4.49 1.91 6.09
N GLU A 46 5.23 0.79 6.05
CA GLU A 46 4.86 -0.49 5.42
C GLU A 46 4.65 -0.44 3.88
N TYR A 47 5.55 -1.08 3.13
CA TYR A 47 5.27 -1.51 1.75
C TYR A 47 4.08 -2.48 1.75
N THR A 48 2.90 -1.95 1.47
CA THR A 48 1.64 -2.69 1.29
C THR A 48 1.16 -2.50 -0.15
N PRO A 49 1.03 -3.56 -0.98
CA PRO A 49 0.65 -3.49 -2.41
C PRO A 49 -0.73 -2.91 -2.76
N GLU A 50 -1.37 -2.14 -1.87
CA GLU A 50 -2.81 -1.89 -1.83
C GLU A 50 -3.23 -0.42 -1.77
N ALA A 51 -2.43 0.53 -2.26
CA ALA A 51 -2.85 1.93 -2.32
C ALA A 51 -3.91 2.23 -3.41
N ARG A 52 -4.78 1.26 -3.75
CA ARG A 52 -6.05 1.55 -4.43
C ARG A 52 -7.14 1.70 -3.36
N PRO A 53 -7.84 2.83 -3.31
CA PRO A 53 -9.00 2.97 -2.43
C PRO A 53 -9.96 1.80 -2.68
N LEU A 54 -10.28 1.04 -1.64
CA LEU A 54 -11.37 0.08 -1.72
C LEU A 54 -12.68 0.85 -1.82
N GLU A 55 -13.61 0.34 -2.62
CA GLU A 55 -14.97 0.89 -2.68
C GLU A 55 -15.60 0.86 -1.28
N THR A 56 -16.48 1.81 -0.99
CA THR A 56 -17.17 1.89 0.30
C THR A 56 -17.91 0.58 0.58
N GLY A 57 -17.53 -0.11 1.66
CA GLY A 57 -18.08 -1.44 2.03
C GLY A 57 -17.14 -2.61 1.73
N MET A 58 -16.12 -2.41 0.89
CA MET A 58 -15.11 -3.43 0.65
C MET A 58 -14.02 -3.41 1.71
N LEU A 59 -13.75 -4.59 2.27
CA LEU A 59 -12.72 -4.86 3.25
C LEU A 59 -11.60 -5.70 2.64
N LYS A 60 -10.37 -5.38 3.02
CA LYS A 60 -9.19 -6.12 2.61
C LYS A 60 -8.75 -7.10 3.68
N VAL A 61 -8.80 -8.40 3.37
CA VAL A 61 -8.37 -9.48 4.25
C VAL A 61 -7.04 -10.04 3.77
N ILE A 62 -5.99 -9.87 4.57
CA ILE A 62 -4.68 -10.48 4.36
C ILE A 62 -4.62 -11.76 5.18
N VAL A 63 -4.51 -12.90 4.53
CA VAL A 63 -4.45 -14.22 5.16
C VAL A 63 -3.03 -14.76 5.04
N ARG A 64 -2.43 -15.18 6.15
CA ARG A 64 -1.16 -15.94 6.21
C ARG A 64 -1.42 -17.40 6.57
N GLY A 65 -0.47 -18.30 6.29
CA GLY A 65 -0.62 -19.73 6.54
C GLY A 65 -1.34 -20.47 5.41
N THR A 66 -1.32 -19.91 4.19
CA THR A 66 -2.01 -20.50 3.03
C THR A 66 -1.25 -21.65 2.38
N ARG A 67 -0.05 -22.02 2.88
CA ARG A 67 0.68 -23.24 2.46
C ARG A 67 -0.17 -24.50 2.57
N HIS A 68 -1.03 -24.58 3.58
CA HIS A 68 -2.04 -25.63 3.69
C HIS A 68 -3.29 -25.22 2.92
N LEU A 69 -3.29 -25.45 1.60
CA LEU A 69 -4.38 -25.00 0.71
C LEU A 69 -5.77 -25.47 1.17
N GLY A 70 -5.86 -26.68 1.74
CA GLY A 70 -7.11 -27.20 2.30
C GLY A 70 -7.69 -26.32 3.42
N ASN A 71 -6.83 -25.76 4.28
CA ASN A 71 -7.24 -24.84 5.35
C ASN A 71 -7.71 -23.51 4.77
N PHE A 72 -6.99 -23.00 3.76
CA PHE A 72 -7.39 -21.77 3.07
C PHE A 72 -8.75 -21.90 2.35
N VAL A 73 -9.00 -23.04 1.69
CA VAL A 73 -10.29 -23.31 1.03
C VAL A 73 -11.43 -23.36 2.06
N ARG A 74 -11.22 -24.00 3.22
CA ARG A 74 -12.20 -24.06 4.31
C ARG A 74 -12.44 -22.68 4.92
N PHE A 75 -11.39 -21.91 5.14
CA PHE A 75 -11.48 -20.51 5.58
C PHE A 75 -12.30 -19.67 4.59
N ARG A 76 -12.04 -19.79 3.28
CA ARG A 76 -12.81 -19.09 2.24
C ARG A 76 -14.29 -19.48 2.26
N ARG A 77 -14.60 -20.77 2.44
CA ARG A 77 -16.00 -21.21 2.58
C ARG A 77 -16.66 -20.59 3.80
N ALA A 78 -15.98 -20.58 4.94
CA ALA A 78 -16.50 -19.94 6.15
C ALA A 78 -16.73 -18.43 5.98
N LEU A 79 -15.90 -17.73 5.18
CA LEU A 79 -16.15 -16.35 4.76
C LEU A 79 -17.44 -16.23 3.94
N SER A 80 -17.68 -17.14 2.98
CA SER A 80 -18.91 -17.15 2.17
C SER A 80 -20.16 -17.46 2.99
N ASP A 81 -20.03 -18.21 4.09
CA ASP A 81 -21.13 -18.59 4.97
C ASP A 81 -21.53 -17.48 5.96
N ILE A 82 -20.92 -16.30 5.89
CA ILE A 82 -21.30 -15.14 6.71
C ILE A 82 -22.41 -14.38 5.95
N PRO A 83 -23.64 -14.27 6.49
CA PRO A 83 -24.78 -13.68 5.76
C PRO A 83 -24.55 -12.24 5.29
N SER A 84 -23.72 -11.48 5.99
CA SER A 84 -23.38 -10.09 5.66
C SER A 84 -22.26 -9.96 4.63
N VAL A 85 -21.73 -11.07 4.10
CA VAL A 85 -20.74 -11.08 3.01
C VAL A 85 -21.45 -11.30 1.68
N SER A 86 -21.38 -10.30 0.80
CA SER A 86 -22.00 -10.32 -0.53
C SER A 86 -21.04 -10.82 -1.61
N GLU A 87 -19.75 -10.48 -1.49
CA GLU A 87 -18.76 -10.82 -2.50
C GLU A 87 -17.38 -11.13 -1.91
N ILE A 88 -16.67 -12.09 -2.51
CA ILE A 88 -15.30 -12.48 -2.13
C ILE A 88 -14.43 -12.61 -3.38
N GLN A 89 -13.42 -11.76 -3.49
CA GLN A 89 -12.46 -11.74 -4.60
C GLN A 89 -11.04 -11.97 -4.10
N ILE A 90 -10.35 -13.00 -4.61
CA ILE A 90 -8.92 -13.17 -4.35
C ILE A 90 -8.17 -12.22 -5.27
N ARG A 91 -7.45 -11.25 -4.70
CA ARG A 91 -6.66 -10.26 -5.44
C ARG A 91 -5.25 -10.74 -5.72
N GLU A 92 -4.65 -11.42 -4.75
CA GLU A 92 -3.28 -11.90 -4.83
C GLU A 92 -3.15 -13.20 -4.06
N MET A 93 -2.32 -14.12 -4.57
CA MET A 93 -1.96 -15.34 -3.88
C MET A 93 -0.46 -15.60 -4.04
N LYS A 94 0.21 -15.75 -2.90
CA LYS A 94 1.64 -16.10 -2.76
C LYS A 94 1.75 -17.49 -2.15
N SER A 95 2.98 -17.98 -2.01
CA SER A 95 3.26 -19.32 -1.47
C SER A 95 2.71 -19.56 -0.06
N ASP A 96 2.58 -18.53 0.78
CA ASP A 96 2.05 -18.65 2.17
C ASP A 96 1.15 -17.50 2.60
N SER A 97 0.69 -16.69 1.65
CA SER A 97 -0.28 -15.65 1.96
C SER A 97 -1.22 -15.37 0.80
N ALA A 98 -2.42 -14.92 1.10
CA ALA A 98 -3.38 -14.43 0.12
C ALA A 98 -3.93 -13.06 0.54
N ILE A 99 -4.25 -12.24 -0.45
CA ILE A 99 -5.01 -11.01 -0.27
C ILE A 99 -6.37 -11.20 -0.89
N ILE A 100 -7.40 -10.96 -0.09
CA ILE A 100 -8.80 -11.12 -0.46
C ILE A 100 -9.50 -9.77 -0.25
N THR A 101 -10.31 -9.37 -1.21
CA THR A 101 -11.30 -8.31 -1.04
C THR A 101 -12.64 -8.96 -0.71
N VAL A 102 -13.30 -8.47 0.33
CA VAL A 102 -14.59 -8.95 0.81
C VAL A 102 -15.54 -7.77 0.85
N ASP A 103 -16.66 -7.84 0.15
CA ASP A 103 -17.77 -6.90 0.33
C ASP A 103 -18.58 -7.35 1.55
N PHE A 104 -18.62 -6.51 2.58
CA PHE A 104 -19.19 -6.85 3.88
C PHE A 104 -20.03 -5.71 4.44
N GLN A 105 -21.26 -6.03 4.83
CA GLN A 105 -22.16 -5.09 5.49
C GLN A 105 -21.78 -4.93 6.97
N GLY A 106 -20.67 -4.24 7.24
CA GLY A 106 -20.15 -3.95 8.57
C GLY A 106 -18.72 -3.41 8.53
N ASP A 107 -18.07 -3.34 9.69
CA ASP A 107 -16.67 -2.92 9.78
C ASP A 107 -15.69 -4.11 9.81
N ALA A 108 -14.40 -3.79 9.63
CA ALA A 108 -13.32 -4.77 9.66
C ALA A 108 -13.24 -5.55 11.00
N LYS A 109 -13.65 -4.93 12.10
CA LYS A 109 -13.59 -5.55 13.42
C LYS A 109 -14.67 -6.61 13.56
N ALA A 110 -15.89 -6.31 13.16
CA ALA A 110 -17.02 -7.23 13.17
C ALA A 110 -16.74 -8.48 12.32
N LEU A 111 -16.16 -8.30 11.12
CA LEU A 111 -15.76 -9.44 10.29
C LEU A 111 -14.65 -10.27 10.95
N ALA A 112 -13.64 -9.62 11.55
CA ALA A 112 -12.57 -10.32 12.25
C ALA A 112 -13.07 -11.09 13.48
N ASP A 113 -14.00 -10.52 14.24
CA ASP A 113 -14.65 -11.16 15.37
C ASP A 113 -15.46 -12.38 14.92
N ALA A 114 -16.26 -12.27 13.85
CA ALA A 114 -17.03 -13.38 13.30
C ALA A 114 -16.16 -14.52 12.76
N LEU A 115 -14.96 -14.24 12.26
CA LEU A 115 -14.03 -15.25 11.77
C LEU A 115 -13.22 -15.92 12.88
N THR A 116 -12.93 -15.20 13.97
CA THR A 116 -12.16 -15.73 15.10
C THR A 116 -13.01 -16.42 16.15
N SER A 117 -14.32 -16.16 16.20
CA SER A 117 -15.26 -16.87 17.07
C SER A 117 -15.69 -18.24 16.51
N ARG A 118 -15.40 -18.52 15.24
CA ARG A 118 -15.69 -19.81 14.61
C ARG A 118 -14.62 -20.83 14.96
N GLU A 119 -15.07 -22.03 15.33
CA GLU A 119 -14.19 -23.17 15.51
C GLU A 119 -13.94 -23.87 14.17
N PHE A 120 -12.67 -24.18 13.92
CA PHE A 120 -12.23 -24.97 12.78
C PHE A 120 -11.55 -26.25 13.29
N GLU A 121 -11.90 -27.40 12.73
CA GLU A 121 -11.38 -28.70 13.17
C GLU A 121 -9.88 -28.87 12.89
N LEU A 122 -9.39 -28.35 11.77
CA LEU A 122 -8.04 -28.61 11.25
C LEU A 122 -7.04 -27.46 11.47
N PHE A 123 -7.52 -26.30 11.90
CA PHE A 123 -6.69 -25.11 12.09
C PHE A 123 -7.35 -24.15 13.08
N GLU A 124 -6.60 -23.13 13.47
CA GLU A 124 -7.10 -21.99 14.23
C GLU A 124 -6.94 -20.73 13.38
N VAL A 125 -7.89 -19.81 13.51
CA VAL A 125 -7.81 -18.48 12.90
C VAL A 125 -7.36 -17.51 13.97
N ARG A 126 -6.11 -17.03 13.86
CA ARG A 126 -5.59 -16.00 14.74
C ARG A 126 -5.76 -14.63 14.10
N ARG A 127 -6.35 -13.70 14.85
CA ARG A 127 -6.44 -12.29 14.47
C ARG A 127 -5.12 -11.58 14.75
N GLY A 128 -4.60 -10.92 13.72
CA GLY A 128 -3.51 -9.96 13.81
C GLY A 128 -4.04 -8.52 13.85
N LYS A 129 -3.37 -7.62 13.11
CA LYS A 129 -3.72 -6.20 13.02
C LYS A 129 -5.06 -6.01 12.29
N VAL A 130 -5.93 -5.17 12.86
CA VAL A 130 -7.19 -4.71 12.25
C VAL A 130 -7.11 -3.20 12.10
N SER A 131 -7.40 -2.68 10.91
CA SER A 131 -7.57 -1.26 10.62
C SER A 131 -8.99 -0.99 10.13
N GLN A 132 -9.31 0.26 9.76
CA GLN A 132 -10.66 0.63 9.32
C GLN A 132 -11.18 -0.22 8.15
N GLN A 133 -10.32 -0.55 7.18
CA GLN A 133 -10.69 -1.30 5.96
C GLN A 133 -9.82 -2.53 5.72
N SER A 134 -9.02 -2.96 6.71
CA SER A 134 -8.17 -4.14 6.54
C SER A 134 -8.08 -5.01 7.76
N ILE A 135 -7.93 -6.32 7.53
CA ILE A 135 -7.80 -7.35 8.55
C ILE A 135 -6.61 -8.23 8.18
N ARG A 136 -5.70 -8.45 9.12
CA ARG A 136 -4.67 -9.48 9.00
C ARG A 136 -5.08 -10.71 9.83
N LEU A 137 -5.12 -11.86 9.19
CA LEU A 137 -5.42 -13.15 9.79
C LEU A 137 -4.31 -14.15 9.52
N GLU A 138 -4.18 -15.14 10.39
CA GLU A 138 -3.23 -16.23 10.26
C GLU A 138 -3.94 -17.56 10.50
N LEU A 139 -3.76 -18.49 9.57
CA LEU A 139 -4.25 -19.85 9.67
C LEU A 139 -3.15 -20.72 10.27
N ILE A 140 -3.37 -21.23 11.48
CA ILE A 140 -2.41 -22.07 12.19
C ILE A 140 -2.94 -23.50 12.16
N PRO A 141 -2.30 -24.44 11.43
CA PRO A 141 -2.70 -25.85 11.48
C PRO A 141 -2.67 -26.40 12.91
N LYS A 142 -3.63 -27.25 13.24
CA LYS A 142 -3.63 -28.03 14.48
C LYS A 142 -2.76 -29.27 14.36
#